data_AF-A0A2B7Z1K8-F1
#
_entry.id   AF-A0A2B7Z1K8-F1
#
_cell.length_a   1.000
_cell.length_b   1.000
_cell.length_c   1.000
_cell.angle_alpha   90.00
_cell.angle_beta   90.00
_cell.angle_gamma   90.00
#
_symmetry.space_group_name_H-M   'P 1'
#
loop_
_entity.id
_entity.type
_entity.pdbx_description
1 polymer ?
#
loop_
_entity_poly.entity_id
_entity_poly.type
_entity_poly.pdbx_seq_one_letter_code
_entity_poly.pdbx_strand_id
1 'polypeptide(L)'
;MSPTETPHPPAIHQLVIKPIFDALEPREKFYARYFARAAWHGSKIIMQQVSPESPDIFDFIMDLYHACGGKWDTLVTQCNITSEELTSFLEYAAVFLCNLGNFYSEGDQKFVSDLSVDALHKISNMFPKTKAGLEKIMGPLLVVPPFNLGYPSNNAQSRYYTGTELISQQEIAKVSEAMDKHSIGPENTRIRKLVADGKPIYQLLQAAAETGVPSNNLHELADGIFLVRGDHSEELSKVCFALTKAKEYAGNNKQTQFLEHYIECFRTGSLEAF
;
A
#
# COMPACT_ATOMS: atom_id res chain seq x y z
N MET A 1 3.22 2.70 -32.64
CA MET A 1 1.83 2.38 -33.04
C MET A 1 1.04 2.27 -31.75
N SER A 2 0.27 3.30 -31.43
CA SER A 2 -0.58 3.30 -30.23
C SER A 2 -1.81 2.44 -30.49
N PRO A 3 -2.18 1.50 -29.60
CA PRO A 3 -3.57 1.19 -29.43
C PRO A 3 -4.16 2.30 -28.56
N THR A 4 -4.82 3.26 -29.20
CA THR A 4 -5.90 4.01 -28.56
C THR A 4 -7.05 3.02 -28.36
N GLU A 5 -6.94 2.12 -27.39
CA GLU A 5 -8.12 1.51 -26.79
C GLU A 5 -8.70 2.57 -25.88
N THR A 6 -9.87 3.10 -26.27
CA THR A 6 -10.75 3.79 -25.31
C THR A 6 -10.93 2.87 -24.12
N PRO A 7 -10.57 3.29 -22.89
CA PRO A 7 -10.70 2.41 -21.74
C PRO A 7 -12.17 2.01 -21.62
N HIS A 8 -12.42 0.71 -21.70
CA HIS A 8 -13.74 0.19 -21.41
C HIS A 8 -13.99 0.36 -19.91
N PRO A 9 -15.21 0.77 -19.50
CA PRO A 9 -15.55 0.89 -18.10
C PRO A 9 -15.23 -0.43 -17.39
N PRO A 10 -14.62 -0.40 -16.19
CA PRO A 10 -14.23 -1.60 -15.49
C PRO A 10 -15.46 -2.48 -15.22
N ALA A 11 -15.35 -3.78 -15.45
CA ALA A 11 -16.41 -4.72 -15.13
C ALA A 11 -16.56 -4.84 -13.61
N ILE A 12 -17.66 -4.33 -13.07
CA ILE A 12 -17.93 -4.34 -11.63
C ILE A 12 -18.89 -5.47 -11.30
N HIS A 13 -18.45 -6.37 -10.42
CA HIS A 13 -19.25 -7.47 -9.89
C HIS A 13 -19.32 -7.40 -8.37
N GLN A 14 -20.53 -7.49 -7.82
CA GLN A 14 -20.72 -7.54 -6.38
C GLN A 14 -20.52 -8.96 -5.86
N LEU A 15 -19.61 -9.14 -4.89
CA LEU A 15 -19.47 -10.40 -4.18
C LEU A 15 -20.71 -10.66 -3.30
N VAL A 16 -21.49 -11.70 -3.64
CA VAL A 16 -22.71 -12.07 -2.91
C VAL A 16 -22.36 -12.92 -1.69
N ILE A 17 -22.13 -12.25 -0.55
CA ILE A 17 -21.73 -12.92 0.71
C ILE A 17 -22.85 -12.95 1.77
N LYS A 18 -23.94 -12.21 1.57
CA LYS A 18 -24.99 -12.01 2.58
C LYS A 18 -25.57 -13.32 3.16
N PRO A 19 -25.99 -14.31 2.35
CA PRO A 19 -26.54 -15.56 2.90
C PRO A 19 -25.53 -16.32 3.78
N ILE A 20 -24.26 -16.34 3.36
CA ILE A 20 -23.17 -17.00 4.10
C ILE A 20 -22.90 -16.27 5.41
N PHE A 21 -22.83 -14.93 5.37
CA PHE A 21 -22.61 -14.13 6.57
C PHE A 21 -23.77 -14.20 7.56
N ASP A 22 -25.02 -14.21 7.07
CA ASP A 22 -26.21 -14.28 7.92
C ASP A 22 -26.27 -15.60 8.69
N ALA A 23 -25.80 -16.70 8.08
CA ALA A 23 -25.74 -18.04 8.68
C ALA A 23 -24.68 -18.21 9.77
N LEU A 24 -23.75 -17.26 9.94
CA LEU A 24 -22.73 -17.32 10.99
C LEU A 24 -23.33 -17.07 12.38
N GLU A 25 -22.80 -17.78 13.37
CA GLU A 25 -23.10 -17.52 14.78
C GLU A 25 -22.58 -16.13 15.20
N PRO A 26 -23.16 -15.48 16.23
CA PRO A 26 -22.72 -14.16 16.69
C PRO A 26 -21.20 -14.08 16.98
N ARG A 27 -20.63 -15.13 17.58
CA ARG A 27 -19.18 -15.24 17.83
C ARG A 27 -18.38 -15.21 16.52
N GLU A 28 -18.81 -15.98 15.53
CA GLU A 28 -18.13 -16.11 14.24
C GLU A 28 -18.20 -14.81 13.44
N LYS A 29 -19.29 -14.07 13.56
CA LYS A 29 -19.43 -12.72 13.00
C LYS A 29 -18.41 -11.75 13.62
N PHE A 30 -18.18 -11.80 14.93
CA PHE A 30 -17.14 -11.00 15.57
C PHE A 30 -15.73 -11.42 15.13
N TYR A 31 -15.45 -12.72 15.09
CA TYR A 31 -14.19 -13.25 14.57
C TYR A 31 -13.91 -12.73 13.15
N ALA A 32 -14.86 -12.93 12.23
CA ALA A 32 -14.76 -12.49 10.84
C ALA A 32 -14.62 -10.97 10.71
N ARG A 33 -15.37 -10.18 11.52
CA ARG A 33 -15.27 -8.71 11.54
C ARG A 33 -13.85 -8.24 11.87
N TYR A 34 -13.27 -8.75 12.96
CA TYR A 34 -11.93 -8.32 13.38
C TYR A 34 -10.84 -8.83 12.45
N PHE A 35 -10.99 -10.05 11.93
CA PHE A 35 -10.08 -10.60 10.93
C PHE A 35 -10.09 -9.78 9.62
N ALA A 36 -11.29 -9.41 9.14
CA ALA A 36 -11.43 -8.54 7.98
C ALA A 36 -10.83 -7.16 8.23
N ARG A 37 -10.99 -6.59 9.43
CA ARG A 37 -10.32 -5.33 9.80
C ARG A 37 -8.80 -5.44 9.77
N ALA A 38 -8.23 -6.55 10.25
CA ALA A 38 -6.80 -6.79 10.17
C ALA A 38 -6.33 -6.81 8.71
N ALA A 39 -7.03 -7.54 7.84
CA ALA A 39 -6.71 -7.58 6.41
C ALA A 39 -6.76 -6.19 5.76
N TRP A 40 -7.81 -5.41 6.02
CA TRP A 40 -7.95 -4.06 5.47
C TRP A 40 -6.96 -3.05 6.05
N HIS A 41 -6.46 -3.22 7.28
CA HIS A 41 -5.35 -2.40 7.77
C HIS A 41 -4.05 -2.66 6.99
N GLY A 42 -3.86 -3.87 6.46
CA GLY A 42 -2.76 -4.22 5.58
C GLY A 42 -2.82 -3.61 4.18
N SER A 43 -3.97 -3.08 3.73
CA SER A 43 -4.08 -2.52 2.37
C SER A 43 -3.19 -1.28 2.18
N LYS A 44 -2.97 -0.48 3.24
CA LYS A 44 -2.08 0.68 3.19
C LYS A 44 -0.61 0.29 3.06
N ILE A 45 -0.23 -0.90 3.56
CA ILE A 45 1.10 -1.49 3.33
C ILE A 45 1.28 -1.79 1.84
N ILE A 46 0.28 -2.42 1.21
CA ILE A 46 0.30 -2.71 -0.24
C ILE A 46 0.46 -1.41 -1.03
N MET A 47 -0.34 -0.37 -0.74
CA MET A 47 -0.20 0.93 -1.38
C MET A 47 1.22 1.52 -1.23
N GLN A 48 1.82 1.41 -0.04
CA GLN A 48 3.19 1.87 0.21
C GLN A 48 4.27 1.03 -0.50
N GLN A 49 3.94 -0.19 -0.92
CA GLN A 49 4.78 -1.12 -1.69
C GLN A 49 4.58 -0.99 -3.21
N VAL A 50 3.48 -0.38 -3.67
CA VAL A 50 3.23 -0.11 -5.10
C VAL A 50 4.00 1.12 -5.57
N SER A 51 3.66 2.31 -5.05
CA SER A 51 4.27 3.57 -5.49
C SER A 51 4.31 4.62 -4.37
N PRO A 52 5.21 5.62 -4.45
CA PRO A 52 5.26 6.70 -3.46
C PRO A 52 3.94 7.46 -3.30
N GLU A 53 3.22 7.65 -4.42
CA GLU A 53 2.01 8.45 -4.51
C GLU A 53 0.73 7.70 -4.12
N SER A 54 0.72 6.36 -4.15
CA SER A 54 -0.50 5.57 -3.93
C SER A 54 -1.21 5.90 -2.61
N PRO A 55 -0.53 6.02 -1.45
CA PRO A 55 -1.19 6.40 -0.20
C PRO A 55 -1.88 7.78 -0.27
N ASP A 56 -1.26 8.76 -0.91
CA ASP A 56 -1.82 10.11 -1.04
C ASP A 56 -2.99 10.14 -2.05
N ILE A 57 -2.95 9.32 -3.11
CA ILE A 57 -4.09 9.15 -4.05
C ILE A 57 -5.29 8.55 -3.33
N PHE A 58 -5.07 7.52 -2.49
CA PHE A 58 -6.11 6.94 -1.67
C PHE A 58 -6.75 7.98 -0.73
N ASP A 59 -5.91 8.72 0.00
CA ASP A 59 -6.38 9.75 0.92
C ASP A 59 -7.17 10.84 0.18
N PHE A 60 -6.76 11.21 -1.05
CA PHE A 60 -7.51 12.15 -1.90
C PHE A 60 -8.91 11.63 -2.30
N ILE A 61 -9.00 10.37 -2.74
CA ILE A 61 -10.29 9.73 -3.10
C ILE A 61 -11.21 9.68 -1.88
N MET A 62 -10.69 9.27 -0.72
CA MET A 62 -11.46 9.17 0.52
C MET A 62 -11.89 10.55 1.04
N ASP A 63 -11.02 11.56 0.93
CA ASP A 63 -11.36 12.92 1.31
C ASP A 63 -12.50 13.48 0.48
N LEU A 64 -12.48 13.26 -0.85
CA LEU A 64 -13.59 13.64 -1.72
C LEU A 64 -14.89 12.90 -1.37
N TYR A 65 -14.81 11.59 -1.12
CA TYR A 65 -15.97 10.79 -0.68
C TYR A 65 -16.58 11.36 0.60
N HIS A 66 -15.76 11.70 1.59
CA HIS A 66 -16.24 12.29 2.84
C HIS A 66 -16.84 13.67 2.64
N ALA A 67 -16.27 14.46 1.74
CA ALA A 67 -16.72 15.82 1.49
C ALA A 67 -18.07 15.90 0.76
N CYS A 68 -18.37 14.94 -0.13
CA CYS A 68 -19.68 14.80 -0.76
C CYS A 68 -20.62 13.84 0.00
N GLY A 69 -20.16 13.18 1.07
CA GLY A 69 -20.91 12.16 1.79
C GLY A 69 -21.31 10.96 0.93
N GLY A 70 -20.47 10.62 -0.06
CA GLY A 70 -20.74 9.58 -1.06
C GLY A 70 -21.76 9.94 -2.14
N LYS A 71 -22.26 11.19 -2.17
CA LYS A 71 -23.21 11.67 -3.17
C LYS A 71 -22.46 12.33 -4.33
N TRP A 72 -21.79 11.51 -5.14
CA TRP A 72 -20.92 11.98 -6.22
C TRP A 72 -21.60 12.93 -7.22
N ASP A 73 -22.89 12.74 -7.51
CA ASP A 73 -23.64 13.58 -8.44
C ASP A 73 -23.68 15.07 -8.03
N THR A 74 -23.54 15.37 -6.73
CA THR A 74 -23.51 16.78 -6.27
C THR A 74 -22.28 17.51 -6.79
N LEU A 75 -21.19 16.80 -7.09
CA LEU A 75 -19.94 17.37 -7.58
C LEU A 75 -20.09 18.02 -8.96
N VAL A 76 -20.97 17.49 -9.82
CA VAL A 76 -21.25 18.08 -11.15
C VAL A 76 -21.63 19.55 -11.00
N THR A 77 -22.62 19.81 -10.15
CA THR A 77 -23.12 21.17 -9.90
C THR A 77 -22.17 22.03 -9.06
N GLN A 78 -21.51 21.45 -8.05
CA GLN A 78 -20.70 22.19 -7.09
C GLN A 78 -19.32 22.56 -7.64
N CYS A 79 -18.72 21.68 -8.44
CA CYS A 79 -17.39 21.86 -9.03
C CYS A 79 -17.43 22.43 -10.45
N ASN A 80 -18.63 22.54 -11.05
CA ASN A 80 -18.77 22.90 -12.47
C ASN A 80 -17.95 21.96 -13.39
N ILE A 81 -18.07 20.66 -13.14
CA ILE A 81 -17.56 19.59 -13.99
C ILE A 81 -18.70 18.96 -14.78
N THR A 82 -18.39 18.29 -15.88
CA THR A 82 -19.39 17.52 -16.63
C THR A 82 -19.67 16.17 -15.96
N SER A 83 -20.80 15.55 -16.29
CA SER A 83 -21.09 14.18 -15.85
C SER A 83 -20.06 13.18 -16.38
N GLU A 84 -19.53 13.40 -17.60
CA GLU A 84 -18.50 12.56 -18.20
C GLU A 84 -17.18 12.66 -17.42
N GLU A 85 -16.76 13.87 -17.02
CA GLU A 85 -15.59 14.07 -16.16
C GLU A 85 -15.78 13.36 -14.82
N LEU A 86 -16.96 13.47 -14.19
CA LEU A 86 -17.25 12.73 -12.96
C LEU A 86 -17.15 11.21 -13.17
N THR A 87 -17.71 10.69 -14.26
CA THR A 87 -17.63 9.27 -14.59
C THR A 87 -16.17 8.82 -14.74
N SER A 88 -15.33 9.55 -15.49
CA SER A 88 -13.91 9.23 -15.63
C SER A 88 -13.17 9.23 -14.29
N PHE A 89 -13.49 10.17 -13.38
CA PHE A 89 -12.94 10.15 -12.02
C PHE A 89 -13.32 8.88 -11.26
N LEU A 90 -14.60 8.50 -11.29
CA LEU A 90 -15.11 7.35 -10.57
C LEU A 90 -14.57 6.03 -11.13
N GLU A 91 -14.39 5.94 -12.45
CA GLU A 91 -13.73 4.81 -13.09
C GLU A 91 -12.28 4.68 -12.66
N TYR A 92 -11.52 5.79 -12.68
CA TYR A 92 -10.15 5.81 -12.17
C TYR A 92 -10.09 5.38 -10.69
N ALA A 93 -10.95 5.95 -9.84
CA ALA A 93 -11.01 5.61 -8.43
C ALA A 93 -11.38 4.15 -8.20
N ALA A 94 -12.30 3.58 -8.99
CA ALA A 94 -12.67 2.17 -8.91
C ALA A 94 -11.50 1.25 -9.26
N VAL A 95 -10.77 1.53 -10.36
CA VAL A 95 -9.59 0.76 -10.75
C VAL A 95 -8.48 0.89 -9.72
N PHE A 96 -8.22 2.10 -9.21
CA PHE A 96 -7.25 2.36 -8.14
C PHE A 96 -7.56 1.57 -6.86
N LEU A 97 -8.79 1.65 -6.37
CA LEU A 97 -9.19 0.99 -5.14
C LEU A 97 -9.20 -0.55 -5.28
N CYS A 98 -9.47 -1.06 -6.48
CA CYS A 98 -9.39 -2.49 -6.76
C CYS A 98 -7.95 -3.01 -6.77
N ASN A 99 -7.01 -2.23 -7.32
CA ASN A 99 -5.59 -2.62 -7.40
C ASN A 99 -4.79 -2.23 -6.15
N LEU A 100 -5.36 -1.43 -5.24
CA LEU A 100 -4.68 -0.84 -4.08
C LEU A 100 -3.42 -0.07 -4.48
N GLY A 101 -3.52 0.68 -5.56
CA GLY A 101 -2.43 1.46 -6.13
C GLY A 101 -2.73 1.90 -7.57
N ASN A 102 -1.86 2.74 -8.12
CA ASN A 102 -2.02 3.30 -9.48
C ASN A 102 -1.32 2.48 -10.58
N PHE A 103 -1.10 1.19 -10.33
CA PHE A 103 -0.52 0.23 -11.28
C PHE A 103 -1.44 -0.99 -11.36
N TYR A 104 -1.62 -1.55 -12.54
CA TYR A 104 -2.37 -2.79 -12.70
C TYR A 104 -1.61 -3.93 -12.01
N SER A 105 -2.31 -4.71 -11.20
CA SER A 105 -1.74 -5.92 -10.58
C SER A 105 -1.32 -6.96 -11.60
N GLU A 106 -1.92 -6.93 -12.79
CA GLU A 106 -1.51 -7.73 -13.93
C GLU A 106 -0.75 -6.84 -14.93
N GLY A 107 0.47 -7.23 -15.26
CA GLY A 107 1.31 -6.53 -16.23
C GLY A 107 2.14 -5.37 -15.67
N ASP A 108 1.95 -4.99 -14.40
CA ASP A 108 2.77 -4.00 -13.69
C ASP A 108 2.81 -2.61 -14.37
N GLN A 109 1.77 -2.27 -15.14
CA GLN A 109 1.69 -1.03 -15.90
C GLN A 109 0.91 0.04 -15.15
N LYS A 110 1.43 1.27 -15.17
CA LYS A 110 0.74 2.44 -14.62
C LYS A 110 -0.51 2.74 -15.44
N PHE A 111 -1.63 2.97 -14.76
CA PHE A 111 -2.81 3.57 -15.38
C PHE A 111 -3.01 4.98 -14.85
N VAL A 112 -3.55 5.82 -15.73
CA VAL A 112 -3.68 7.25 -15.51
C VAL A 112 -5.14 7.65 -15.64
N SER A 113 -5.48 8.74 -14.99
CA SER A 113 -6.82 9.29 -15.08
C SER A 113 -7.01 10.00 -16.43
N ASP A 114 -8.13 9.76 -17.11
CA ASP A 114 -8.51 10.47 -18.35
C ASP A 114 -9.02 11.90 -18.08
N LEU A 115 -9.12 12.30 -16.80
CA LEU A 115 -9.48 13.66 -16.41
C LEU A 115 -8.50 14.71 -16.92
N SER A 116 -9.06 15.84 -17.36
CA SER A 116 -8.28 17.05 -17.60
C SER A 116 -7.71 17.60 -16.28
N VAL A 117 -6.56 18.27 -16.37
CA VAL A 117 -5.95 18.99 -15.23
C VAL A 117 -6.92 20.02 -14.65
N ASP A 118 -7.72 20.67 -15.50
CA ASP A 118 -8.75 21.64 -15.10
C ASP A 118 -9.86 20.96 -14.28
N ALA A 119 -10.33 19.78 -14.69
CA ALA A 119 -11.32 19.01 -13.94
C ALA A 119 -10.80 18.58 -12.56
N LEU A 120 -9.56 18.09 -12.48
CA LEU A 120 -8.91 17.74 -11.20
C LEU A 120 -8.83 18.96 -10.26
N HIS A 121 -8.44 20.13 -10.79
CA HIS A 121 -8.42 21.36 -10.01
C HIS A 121 -9.82 21.77 -9.53
N LYS A 122 -10.84 21.71 -10.40
CA LYS A 122 -12.23 22.02 -10.02
C LYS A 122 -12.71 21.13 -8.88
N ILE A 123 -12.51 19.82 -8.98
CA ILE A 123 -12.93 18.84 -7.97
C ILE A 123 -12.21 19.06 -6.63
N SER A 124 -10.91 19.33 -6.68
CA SER A 124 -10.10 19.52 -5.47
C SER A 124 -10.31 20.86 -4.77
N ASN A 125 -10.71 21.91 -5.49
CA ASN A 125 -10.86 23.26 -4.95
C ASN A 125 -12.04 23.45 -3.98
N MET A 126 -12.95 22.49 -3.89
CA MET A 126 -14.08 22.58 -2.96
C MET A 126 -13.67 22.60 -1.49
N PHE A 127 -12.59 21.89 -1.14
CA PHE A 127 -12.15 21.77 0.25
C PHE A 127 -10.64 22.07 0.37
N PRO A 128 -10.21 22.82 1.39
CA PRO A 128 -8.78 23.11 1.58
C PRO A 128 -7.90 21.86 1.66
N LYS A 129 -8.43 20.79 2.29
CA LYS A 129 -7.73 19.52 2.45
C LYS A 129 -7.52 18.81 1.10
N THR A 130 -8.55 18.75 0.26
CA THR A 130 -8.47 18.09 -1.06
C THR A 130 -7.56 18.84 -2.01
N LYS A 131 -7.51 20.17 -1.93
CA LYS A 131 -6.57 21.00 -2.70
C LYS A 131 -5.11 20.67 -2.35
N ALA A 132 -4.78 20.69 -1.05
CA ALA A 132 -3.43 20.34 -0.59
C ALA A 132 -3.05 18.88 -0.90
N GLY A 133 -4.04 17.97 -0.88
CA GLY A 133 -3.87 16.58 -1.32
C GLY A 133 -3.52 16.49 -2.80
N LEU A 134 -4.28 17.15 -3.67
CA LEU A 134 -4.04 17.13 -5.12
C LEU A 134 -2.65 17.66 -5.47
N GLU A 135 -2.18 18.73 -4.85
CA GLU A 135 -0.85 19.32 -5.13
C GLU A 135 0.30 18.30 -4.97
N LYS A 136 0.16 17.33 -4.04
CA LYS A 136 1.16 16.27 -3.85
C LYS A 136 1.14 15.20 -4.94
N ILE A 137 -0.02 14.93 -5.51
CA ILE A 137 -0.25 13.79 -6.42
C ILE A 137 -0.49 14.21 -7.87
N MET A 138 -0.58 15.49 -8.16
CA MET A 138 -0.95 15.99 -9.49
C MET A 138 0.02 15.54 -10.58
N GLY A 139 1.33 15.56 -10.31
CA GLY A 139 2.32 15.00 -11.23
C GLY A 139 2.10 13.51 -11.47
N PRO A 140 2.12 12.66 -10.42
CA PRO A 140 1.91 11.22 -10.55
C PRO A 140 0.56 10.78 -11.13
N LEU A 141 -0.52 11.55 -10.96
CA LEU A 141 -1.81 11.30 -11.60
C LEU A 141 -1.79 11.50 -13.12
N LEU A 142 -0.86 12.32 -13.60
CA LEU A 142 -0.64 12.55 -15.03
C LEU A 142 0.32 11.52 -15.61
N VAL A 143 0.40 11.48 -16.95
CA VAL A 143 1.24 10.56 -17.72
C VAL A 143 2.71 10.96 -17.65
N VAL A 144 3.31 10.81 -16.47
CA VAL A 144 4.74 10.98 -16.25
C VAL A 144 5.38 9.64 -15.87
N PRO A 145 6.60 9.34 -16.38
CA PRO A 145 7.38 8.20 -15.90
C PRO A 145 7.53 8.24 -14.37
N PRO A 146 7.62 7.09 -13.72
CA PRO A 146 7.80 5.74 -14.29
C PRO A 146 6.49 5.10 -14.76
N PHE A 147 6.56 4.29 -15.82
CA PHE A 147 5.39 3.64 -16.44
C PHE A 147 5.16 2.20 -15.99
N ASN A 148 6.18 1.56 -15.43
CA ASN A 148 6.11 0.16 -15.03
C ASN A 148 6.64 -0.05 -13.61
N LEU A 149 6.22 -1.13 -12.95
CA LEU A 149 6.93 -1.64 -11.78
C LEU A 149 8.14 -2.47 -12.22
N GLY A 150 9.24 -2.38 -11.47
CA GLY A 150 10.48 -3.09 -11.77
C GLY A 150 11.68 -2.49 -11.07
N TYR A 151 12.89 -2.93 -11.45
CA TYR A 151 14.11 -2.34 -10.90
C TYR A 151 14.14 -0.81 -11.14
N PRO A 152 14.55 -0.01 -10.14
CA PRO A 152 14.55 1.44 -10.25
C PRO A 152 15.34 1.92 -11.48
N SER A 153 14.69 2.69 -12.33
CA SER A 153 15.26 3.27 -13.55
C SER A 153 14.43 4.48 -13.98
N ASN A 154 14.78 5.09 -15.12
CA ASN A 154 14.02 6.23 -15.65
C ASN A 154 12.57 5.86 -16.04
N ASN A 155 12.28 4.59 -16.32
CA ASN A 155 10.98 4.14 -16.82
C ASN A 155 10.25 3.17 -15.89
N ALA A 156 10.90 2.73 -14.81
CA ALA A 156 10.34 1.79 -13.85
C ALA A 156 10.67 2.17 -12.40
N GLN A 157 9.76 1.83 -11.48
CA GLN A 157 9.96 2.02 -10.05
C GLN A 157 9.65 0.76 -9.26
N SER A 158 10.17 0.71 -8.04
CA SER A 158 9.77 -0.29 -7.06
C SER A 158 9.93 0.30 -5.68
N ARG A 159 8.89 0.18 -4.85
CA ARG A 159 8.97 0.58 -3.45
C ARG A 159 9.59 -0.48 -2.55
N TYR A 160 10.04 -1.61 -3.10
CA TYR A 160 10.95 -2.52 -2.40
C TYR A 160 12.38 -1.97 -2.33
N TYR A 161 12.72 -1.01 -3.20
CA TYR A 161 13.98 -0.28 -3.20
C TYR A 161 13.68 1.20 -2.95
N THR A 162 13.71 1.61 -1.67
CA THR A 162 13.28 2.93 -1.22
C THR A 162 14.44 3.92 -1.09
N GLY A 163 14.11 5.19 -0.98
CA GLY A 163 15.08 6.29 -0.82
C GLY A 163 15.22 7.11 -2.09
N THR A 164 16.06 8.14 -2.01
CA THR A 164 16.39 9.02 -3.15
C THR A 164 17.51 8.46 -4.00
N GLU A 165 18.36 7.60 -3.42
CA GLU A 165 19.51 7.01 -4.08
C GLU A 165 19.11 5.77 -4.88
N LEU A 166 19.42 5.76 -6.17
CA LEU A 166 19.21 4.59 -7.01
C LEU A 166 20.14 3.46 -6.60
N ILE A 167 19.56 2.29 -6.36
CA ILE A 167 20.28 1.05 -6.09
C ILE A 167 20.37 0.21 -7.36
N SER A 168 21.56 -0.34 -7.62
CA SER A 168 21.83 -1.23 -8.74
C SER A 168 21.56 -2.69 -8.39
N GLN A 169 21.38 -3.54 -9.41
CA GLN A 169 21.18 -4.98 -9.20
C GLN A 169 22.37 -5.66 -8.51
N GLN A 170 23.60 -5.18 -8.75
CA GLN A 170 24.80 -5.72 -8.06
C GLN A 170 24.78 -5.41 -6.56
N GLU A 171 24.33 -4.20 -6.19
CA GLU A 171 24.17 -3.81 -4.79
C GLU A 171 23.04 -4.60 -4.13
N ILE A 172 21.93 -4.84 -4.84
CA ILE A 172 20.84 -5.70 -4.38
C ILE A 172 21.34 -7.13 -4.11
N ALA A 173 22.12 -7.70 -5.03
CA ALA A 173 22.72 -9.02 -4.85
C ALA A 173 23.67 -9.07 -3.63
N LYS A 174 24.47 -8.02 -3.42
CA LYS A 174 25.34 -7.89 -2.23
C LYS A 174 24.51 -7.89 -0.93
N VAL A 175 23.42 -7.13 -0.88
CA VAL A 175 22.53 -7.11 0.30
C VAL A 175 21.88 -8.48 0.51
N SER A 176 21.43 -9.13 -0.56
CA SER A 176 20.82 -10.47 -0.50
C SER A 176 21.79 -11.52 0.06
N GLU A 177 23.06 -11.51 -0.35
CA GLU A 177 24.07 -12.42 0.19
C GLU A 177 24.31 -12.19 1.71
N ALA A 178 24.23 -10.94 2.17
CA ALA A 178 24.34 -10.61 3.59
C ALA A 178 23.12 -11.09 4.39
N MET A 179 21.93 -11.01 3.79
CA MET A 179 20.67 -11.52 4.35
C MET A 179 20.70 -13.03 4.52
N ASP A 180 21.14 -13.77 3.51
CA ASP A 180 21.22 -15.25 3.53
C ASP A 180 22.10 -15.76 4.68
N LYS A 181 23.24 -15.11 4.93
CA LYS A 181 24.16 -15.46 6.03
C LYS A 181 23.53 -15.33 7.42
N HIS A 182 22.47 -14.52 7.54
CA HIS A 182 21.74 -14.29 8.78
C HIS A 182 20.34 -14.92 8.79
N SER A 183 20.01 -15.74 7.77
CA SER A 183 18.69 -16.35 7.63
C SER A 183 17.55 -15.32 7.60
N ILE A 184 17.80 -14.15 7.04
CA ILE A 184 16.78 -13.10 6.85
C ILE A 184 16.23 -13.26 5.44
N GLY A 185 14.92 -13.49 5.32
CA GLY A 185 14.27 -13.63 4.03
C GLY A 185 13.82 -12.30 3.41
N PRO A 186 13.60 -12.25 2.08
CA PRO A 186 13.09 -11.06 1.40
C PRO A 186 11.59 -10.79 1.63
N GLU A 187 10.84 -11.75 2.18
CA GLU A 187 9.38 -11.74 2.24
C GLU A 187 8.78 -10.57 3.02
N ASN A 188 9.50 -10.07 4.03
CA ASN A 188 9.07 -8.95 4.87
C ASN A 188 10.12 -7.83 4.95
N THR A 189 10.97 -7.70 3.92
CA THR A 189 12.03 -6.69 3.91
C THR A 189 12.01 -5.80 2.67
N ARG A 190 12.53 -4.59 2.83
CA ARG A 190 12.80 -3.62 1.75
C ARG A 190 14.19 -3.05 1.93
N ILE A 191 14.80 -2.54 0.86
CA ILE A 191 16.15 -1.99 0.91
C ILE A 191 16.09 -0.48 0.74
N ARG A 192 16.81 0.27 1.57
CA ARG A 192 17.06 1.69 1.39
C ARG A 192 18.54 1.94 1.23
N LYS A 193 18.93 2.53 0.11
CA LYS A 193 20.30 3.00 -0.11
C LYS A 193 20.44 4.43 0.39
N LEU A 194 21.54 4.70 1.09
CA LEU A 194 21.96 6.00 1.61
C LEU A 194 23.43 6.23 1.25
N VAL A 195 23.88 7.47 1.32
CA VAL A 195 25.30 7.82 1.20
C VAL A 195 25.73 8.53 2.48
N ALA A 196 26.73 7.98 3.17
CA ALA A 196 27.36 8.59 4.33
C ALA A 196 28.87 8.70 4.08
N ASP A 197 29.44 9.88 4.28
CA ASP A 197 30.87 10.16 4.05
C ASP A 197 31.38 9.71 2.67
N GLY A 198 30.53 9.85 1.64
CA GLY A 198 30.84 9.46 0.26
C GLY A 198 30.81 7.95 0.00
N LYS A 199 30.38 7.13 0.97
CA LYS A 199 30.25 5.67 0.83
C LYS A 199 28.78 5.24 0.87
N PRO A 200 28.38 4.24 0.07
CA PRO A 200 27.04 3.71 0.11
C PRO A 200 26.82 2.89 1.39
N ILE A 201 25.70 3.17 2.06
CA ILE A 201 25.16 2.39 3.18
C ILE A 201 23.79 1.85 2.78
N TYR A 202 23.47 0.64 3.23
CA TYR A 202 22.19 -0.02 2.97
C TYR A 202 21.46 -0.26 4.27
N GLN A 203 20.21 0.16 4.35
CA GLN A 203 19.29 -0.22 5.42
C GLN A 203 18.33 -1.27 4.89
N LEU A 204 18.35 -2.44 5.51
CA LEU A 204 17.34 -3.47 5.33
C LEU A 204 16.18 -3.17 6.27
N LEU A 205 15.11 -2.61 5.72
CA LEU A 205 13.90 -2.25 6.44
C LEU A 205 13.07 -3.52 6.65
N GLN A 206 12.93 -3.98 7.88
CA GLN A 206 12.11 -5.13 8.23
C GLN A 206 10.73 -4.67 8.71
N ALA A 207 9.70 -5.25 8.12
CA ALA A 207 8.31 -4.97 8.46
C ALA A 207 7.99 -5.50 9.87
N ALA A 208 7.67 -4.58 10.78
CA ALA A 208 7.36 -4.89 12.18
C ALA A 208 6.54 -3.75 12.80
N ALA A 209 5.61 -4.08 13.70
CA ALA A 209 4.95 -3.07 14.53
C ALA A 209 5.93 -2.41 15.52
N GLU A 210 6.88 -3.19 16.02
CA GLU A 210 7.93 -2.68 16.90
C GLU A 210 9.01 -1.92 16.13
N THR A 211 9.38 -0.77 16.68
CA THR A 211 10.43 0.08 16.13
C THR A 211 11.74 -0.08 16.89
N GLY A 212 12.85 0.21 16.22
CA GLY A 212 14.16 0.33 16.84
C GLY A 212 15.10 -0.81 16.45
N VAL A 213 16.31 -0.75 17.00
CA VAL A 213 17.35 -1.73 16.71
C VAL A 213 16.93 -3.09 17.32
N PRO A 214 17.05 -4.21 16.59
CA PRO A 214 16.95 -5.54 17.20
C PRO A 214 17.87 -5.63 18.42
N SER A 215 17.37 -6.16 19.54
CA SER A 215 18.14 -6.31 20.79
C SER A 215 19.34 -7.27 20.67
N ASN A 216 19.41 -7.99 19.56
CA ASN A 216 20.46 -8.94 19.22
C ASN A 216 21.39 -8.24 18.23
N ASN A 217 22.72 -8.37 18.38
CA ASN A 217 23.81 -7.69 17.64
C ASN A 217 23.75 -7.68 16.07
N LEU A 218 22.64 -8.04 15.46
CA LEU A 218 22.27 -7.99 14.03
C LEU A 218 22.02 -6.57 13.50
N HIS A 219 22.39 -5.51 14.24
CA HIS A 219 22.23 -4.14 13.74
C HIS A 219 23.02 -3.93 12.44
N GLU A 220 24.23 -4.48 12.35
CA GLU A 220 25.04 -4.50 11.13
C GLU A 220 25.22 -5.96 10.68
N LEU A 221 24.64 -6.29 9.52
CA LEU A 221 24.70 -7.63 8.93
C LEU A 221 26.01 -7.86 8.18
N ALA A 222 26.57 -6.80 7.59
CA ALA A 222 27.85 -6.79 6.89
C ALA A 222 28.32 -5.35 6.76
N ASP A 223 29.56 -5.13 6.32
CA ASP A 223 30.16 -3.79 6.15
C ASP A 223 29.23 -2.83 5.37
N GLY A 224 28.63 -1.90 6.12
CA GLY A 224 27.69 -0.89 5.61
C GLY A 224 26.27 -1.38 5.31
N ILE A 225 25.85 -2.55 5.80
CA ILE A 225 24.50 -3.13 5.64
C ILE A 225 23.86 -3.29 7.02
N PHE A 226 22.79 -2.54 7.29
CA PHE A 226 22.17 -2.46 8.61
C PHE A 226 20.72 -2.94 8.61
N LEU A 227 20.32 -3.74 9.60
CA LEU A 227 18.93 -4.15 9.80
C LEU A 227 18.17 -3.11 10.64
N VAL A 228 17.05 -2.63 10.11
CA VAL A 228 16.21 -1.61 10.76
C VAL A 228 14.77 -2.13 10.84
N ARG A 229 14.25 -2.30 12.06
CA ARG A 229 12.85 -2.68 12.29
C ARG A 229 11.92 -1.48 12.35
N GLY A 230 10.65 -1.74 12.08
CA GLY A 230 9.58 -0.76 12.20
C GLY A 230 9.04 -0.29 10.86
N ASP A 231 9.40 -0.96 9.76
CA ASP A 231 8.79 -0.68 8.47
C ASP A 231 7.30 -1.00 8.55
N HIS A 232 6.44 -0.09 8.07
CA HIS A 232 4.98 -0.21 8.18
C HIS A 232 4.44 -0.34 9.63
N SER A 233 5.17 0.17 10.62
CA SER A 233 4.85 -0.02 12.04
C SER A 233 3.47 0.48 12.46
N GLU A 234 3.00 1.60 11.92
CA GLU A 234 1.68 2.14 12.24
C GLU A 234 0.57 1.19 11.76
N GLU A 235 0.65 0.74 10.51
CA GLU A 235 -0.30 -0.20 9.90
C GLU A 235 -0.25 -1.55 10.62
N LEU A 236 0.94 -2.11 10.83
CA LEU A 236 1.11 -3.40 11.51
C LEU A 236 0.63 -3.36 12.96
N SER A 237 0.78 -2.24 13.66
CA SER A 237 0.18 -2.06 14.99
C SER A 237 -1.34 -2.20 14.96
N LYS A 238 -2.00 -1.64 13.94
CA LYS A 238 -3.46 -1.76 13.75
C LYS A 238 -3.86 -3.20 13.37
N VAL A 239 -3.05 -3.88 12.55
CA VAL A 239 -3.22 -5.30 12.23
C VAL A 239 -3.14 -6.15 13.50
N CYS A 240 -2.07 -6.03 14.29
CA CYS A 240 -1.89 -6.76 15.55
C CYS A 240 -3.03 -6.52 16.54
N PHE A 241 -3.48 -5.27 16.68
CA PHE A 241 -4.63 -4.95 17.52
C PHE A 241 -5.90 -5.67 17.05
N ALA A 242 -6.20 -5.63 15.75
CA ALA A 242 -7.38 -6.28 15.19
C ALA A 242 -7.30 -7.82 15.32
N LEU A 243 -6.14 -8.43 15.08
CA LEU A 243 -5.94 -9.87 15.28
C LEU A 243 -6.05 -10.28 16.75
N THR A 244 -5.55 -9.45 17.67
CA THR A 244 -5.74 -9.65 19.12
C THR A 244 -7.23 -9.68 19.47
N LYS A 245 -8.03 -8.78 18.88
CA LYS A 245 -9.48 -8.79 19.04
C LYS A 245 -10.16 -9.98 18.37
N ALA A 246 -9.71 -10.43 17.20
CA ALA A 246 -10.21 -11.64 16.57
C ALA A 246 -9.96 -12.88 17.45
N LYS A 247 -8.81 -12.94 18.13
CA LYS A 247 -8.43 -14.04 19.02
C LYS A 247 -9.42 -14.26 20.17
N GLU A 248 -10.00 -13.19 20.72
CA GLU A 248 -11.04 -13.26 21.77
C GLU A 248 -12.28 -14.07 21.31
N TYR A 249 -12.49 -14.22 20.00
CA TYR A 249 -13.63 -14.94 19.41
C TYR A 249 -13.22 -16.21 18.66
N ALA A 250 -11.99 -16.70 18.83
CA ALA A 250 -11.52 -17.94 18.19
C ALA A 250 -12.41 -19.14 18.56
N GLY A 251 -12.64 -20.05 17.61
CA GLY A 251 -13.54 -21.20 17.79
C GLY A 251 -12.87 -22.44 18.35
N ASN A 252 -11.54 -22.46 18.40
CA ASN A 252 -10.76 -23.56 18.92
C ASN A 252 -9.31 -23.12 19.22
N ASN A 253 -8.59 -23.95 19.96
CA ASN A 253 -7.21 -23.67 20.35
C ASN A 253 -6.26 -23.49 19.16
N LYS A 254 -6.51 -24.17 18.03
CA LYS A 254 -5.65 -24.03 16.84
C LYS A 254 -5.76 -22.63 16.23
N GLN A 255 -6.97 -22.08 16.13
CA GLN A 255 -7.17 -20.69 15.68
C GLN A 255 -6.52 -19.69 16.64
N THR A 256 -6.60 -19.92 17.95
CA THR A 256 -5.93 -19.09 18.95
C THR A 256 -4.41 -19.10 18.77
N GLN A 257 -3.80 -20.28 18.67
CA GLN A 257 -2.35 -20.45 18.51
C GLN A 257 -1.86 -19.80 17.21
N PHE A 258 -2.53 -20.07 16.09
CA PHE A 258 -2.21 -19.45 14.81
C PHE A 258 -2.25 -17.91 14.86
N LEU A 259 -3.26 -17.33 15.53
CA LEU A 259 -3.33 -15.88 15.69
C LEU A 259 -2.20 -15.34 16.57
N GLU A 260 -1.78 -16.08 17.59
CA GLU A 260 -0.63 -15.70 18.43
C GLU A 260 0.66 -15.66 17.63
N HIS A 261 0.88 -16.66 16.79
CA HIS A 261 1.99 -16.73 15.84
C HIS A 261 2.00 -15.54 14.87
N TYR A 262 0.85 -15.23 14.26
CA TYR A 262 0.74 -14.08 13.34
C TYR A 262 0.96 -12.74 14.04
N ILE A 263 0.38 -12.56 15.23
CA ILE A 263 0.59 -11.35 16.02
C ILE A 263 2.07 -11.21 16.36
N GLU A 264 2.75 -12.29 16.74
CA GLU A 264 4.18 -12.26 17.06
C GLU A 264 5.05 -11.93 15.84
N CYS A 265 4.77 -12.55 14.69
CA CYS A 265 5.44 -12.27 13.43
C CYS A 265 5.28 -10.79 13.04
N PHE A 266 4.06 -10.27 13.02
CA PHE A 266 3.80 -8.87 12.65
C PHE A 266 4.30 -7.86 13.69
N ARG A 267 4.34 -8.23 14.97
CA ARG A 267 4.88 -7.39 16.03
C ARG A 267 6.39 -7.25 15.90
N THR A 268 7.10 -8.36 15.74
CA THR A 268 8.56 -8.41 15.86
C THR A 268 9.30 -8.36 14.52
N GLY A 269 8.64 -8.73 13.43
CA GLY A 269 9.24 -8.97 12.12
C GLY A 269 9.89 -10.36 11.97
N SER A 270 9.79 -11.24 12.96
CA SER A 270 10.36 -12.60 12.88
C SER A 270 9.48 -13.55 12.09
N LEU A 271 10.03 -14.10 11.00
CA LEU A 271 9.37 -15.12 10.19
C LEU A 271 9.45 -16.53 10.81
N GLU A 272 10.28 -16.74 11.85
CA GLU A 272 10.31 -18.03 12.57
C GLU A 272 8.97 -18.34 13.25
N ALA A 273 8.21 -17.29 13.58
CA ALA A 273 6.91 -17.41 14.23
C ALA A 273 5.74 -17.54 13.24
N PHE A 274 5.97 -17.44 11.92
CA PHE A 274 4.94 -17.44 10.88
C PHE A 274 4.52 -18.86 10.48
#